data_AF-A0A6J8F434-F1
#
_entry.id   AF-A0A6J8F434-F1
#
_cell.length_a   1.000
_cell.length_b   1.000
_cell.length_c   1.000
_cell.angle_alpha   90.00
_cell.angle_beta   90.00
_cell.angle_gamma   90.00
#
_symmetry.space_group_name_H-M   'P 1'
#
loop_
_entity.id
_entity.type
_entity.pdbx_description
1 polymer ?
#
loop_
_entity_poly.entity_id
_entity_poly.type
_entity_poly.pdbx_seq_one_letter_code
_entity_poly.pdbx_strand_id
1 'polypeptide(L)'
;MSQESCSTLELQNEIDDCLSSSSKLLEYSRNAETLILPSNQCVPGMWSTEQSVIITEHSNYYEQMTLVKKQIKESGPDAPKPSLPKRPKSKLDSLFTQAKKRKHLTPRNSMIIFVPNVDHCGIDKKFLVEDVWNIQGILSTEQLLNILRRAARQFGAFLVRVKAWHEDKYDKNEIKESWRDWLKTNIDYSDRHARRLRNLSRVLEGYPRFGLVGLPVSYFTAGKLKDITEMLSNPEYAEYWRQPLPATTNETPQSQ
;
A
#
# COMPACT_ATOMS: atom_id res chain seq x y z
N MET A 1 21.93 33.32 25.45
CA MET A 1 22.07 31.86 25.29
C MET A 1 20.86 31.20 25.93
N SER A 2 20.39 30.11 25.31
CA SER A 2 19.34 29.18 25.77
C SER A 2 17.89 29.50 25.37
N GLN A 3 17.53 29.13 24.13
CA GLN A 3 16.14 28.93 23.70
C GLN A 3 15.92 27.74 22.73
N GLU A 4 16.85 26.77 22.65
CA GLU A 4 16.78 25.67 21.65
C GLU A 4 16.34 24.29 22.20
N SER A 5 15.89 24.17 23.46
CA SER A 5 15.59 22.85 24.05
C SER A 5 14.14 22.37 23.94
N CYS A 6 13.24 23.12 23.29
CA CYS A 6 11.80 22.81 23.31
C CYS A 6 11.32 21.93 22.13
N SER A 7 12.06 21.86 21.02
CA SER A 7 11.59 21.19 19.78
C SER A 7 11.74 19.67 19.78
N THR A 8 12.69 19.12 20.54
CA THR A 8 12.97 17.67 20.56
C THR A 8 11.98 16.88 21.42
N LEU A 9 11.39 17.50 22.45
CA LEU A 9 10.46 16.81 23.35
C LEU A 9 9.08 16.61 22.70
N GLU A 10 8.62 17.58 21.91
CA GLU A 10 7.35 17.48 21.16
C GLU A 10 7.41 16.37 20.10
N LEU A 11 8.54 16.26 19.40
CA LEU A 11 8.75 15.22 18.40
C LEU A 11 8.78 13.82 19.03
N GLN A 12 9.35 13.69 20.23
CA GLN A 12 9.42 12.43 20.97
C GLN A 12 8.03 11.97 21.44
N ASN A 13 7.21 12.90 21.93
CA ASN A 13 5.84 12.60 22.35
C ASN A 13 4.95 12.19 21.16
N GLU A 14 5.11 12.81 19.99
CA GLU A 14 4.40 12.40 18.77
C GLU A 14 4.80 10.98 18.32
N ILE A 15 6.07 10.60 18.51
CA ILE A 15 6.56 9.25 18.21
C ILE A 15 5.95 8.24 19.19
N ASP A 16 5.93 8.54 20.48
CA ASP A 16 5.43 7.62 21.51
C ASP A 16 3.90 7.40 21.40
N ASP A 17 3.12 8.43 21.04
CA ASP A 17 1.69 8.32 20.75
C ASP A 17 1.40 7.48 19.49
N CYS A 18 2.25 7.59 18.46
CA CYS A 18 2.17 6.75 17.27
C CYS A 18 2.47 5.27 17.58
N LEU A 19 3.44 5.01 18.46
CA LEU A 19 3.83 3.66 18.86
C LEU A 19 2.77 2.98 19.74
N SER A 20 2.10 3.73 20.63
CA SER A 20 1.01 3.18 21.47
C SER A 20 -0.21 2.75 20.65
N SER A 21 -0.49 3.45 19.54
CA SER A 21 -1.57 3.14 18.60
C SER A 21 -1.28 1.90 17.75
N SER A 22 0.00 1.66 17.42
CA SER A 22 0.47 0.49 16.66
C SER A 22 0.34 -0.82 17.46
N SER A 23 0.51 -0.78 18.80
CA SER A 23 0.37 -1.96 19.65
C SER A 23 -1.07 -2.52 19.67
N LYS A 24 -2.09 -1.65 19.57
CA LYS A 24 -3.50 -2.07 19.49
C LYS A 24 -3.84 -2.73 18.15
N LEU A 25 -3.21 -2.31 17.05
CA LEU A 25 -3.42 -2.90 15.72
C LEU A 25 -2.79 -4.30 15.58
N LEU A 26 -1.65 -4.54 16.24
CA LEU A 26 -1.03 -5.87 16.32
C LEU A 26 -1.89 -6.88 17.11
N GLU A 27 -2.64 -6.41 18.11
CA GLU A 27 -3.57 -7.24 18.87
C GLU A 27 -4.80 -7.65 18.03
N TYR A 28 -5.30 -6.77 17.17
CA TYR A 28 -6.35 -7.09 16.19
C TYR A 28 -5.88 -8.10 15.13
N SER A 29 -4.63 -8.00 14.66
CA SER A 29 -4.04 -8.95 13.70
C SER A 29 -3.93 -10.36 14.28
N ARG A 30 -3.58 -10.50 15.57
CA ARG A 30 -3.50 -11.81 16.24
C ARG A 30 -4.88 -12.46 16.41
N ASN A 31 -5.92 -11.67 16.61
CA ASN A 31 -7.29 -12.19 16.74
C ASN A 31 -7.93 -12.56 15.40
N ALA A 32 -7.41 -12.04 14.27
CA ALA A 32 -7.87 -12.39 12.92
C ALA A 32 -7.35 -13.75 12.43
N GLU A 33 -6.20 -14.23 12.92
CA GLU A 33 -5.63 -15.54 12.57
C GLU A 33 -6.49 -16.74 13.07
N THR A 34 -7.41 -16.50 14.02
CA THR A 34 -8.33 -17.51 14.55
C THR A 34 -9.66 -17.65 13.80
N LEU A 35 -9.91 -16.84 12.75
CA LEU A 35 -11.09 -16.98 11.89
C LEU A 35 -10.79 -17.91 10.72
N ILE A 36 -10.83 -19.22 10.98
CA ILE A 36 -10.97 -20.23 9.91
C ILE A 36 -12.36 -20.02 9.29
N LEU A 37 -12.43 -19.33 8.16
CA LEU A 37 -13.64 -19.28 7.35
C LEU A 37 -13.96 -20.70 6.86
N PRO A 38 -15.22 -21.15 6.97
CA PRO A 38 -15.62 -22.47 6.47
C PRO A 38 -15.36 -22.56 4.97
N SER A 39 -14.77 -23.67 4.55
CA SER A 39 -14.36 -23.97 3.19
C SER A 39 -15.42 -23.58 2.16
N ASN A 40 -15.01 -22.77 1.19
CA ASN A 40 -15.72 -22.37 -0.02
C ASN A 40 -16.69 -23.46 -0.54
N GLN A 41 -17.99 -23.21 -0.47
CA GLN A 41 -18.94 -23.90 -1.34
C GLN A 41 -18.75 -23.35 -2.76
N CYS A 42 -18.03 -24.10 -3.61
CA CYS A 42 -18.03 -23.89 -5.05
C CYS A 42 -19.49 -23.93 -5.54
N VAL A 43 -19.93 -22.89 -6.25
CA VAL A 43 -21.22 -22.92 -6.96
C VAL A 43 -21.18 -24.09 -7.95
N PRO A 44 -22.01 -25.13 -7.79
CA PRO A 44 -21.99 -26.28 -8.68
C PRO A 44 -22.30 -25.84 -10.12
N GLY A 45 -21.42 -26.16 -11.08
CA GLY A 45 -21.65 -25.95 -12.51
C GLY A 45 -21.00 -24.72 -13.15
N MET A 46 -20.16 -23.96 -12.43
CA MET A 46 -19.52 -22.77 -13.02
C MET A 46 -18.28 -23.09 -13.89
N TRP A 47 -17.67 -24.26 -13.70
CA TRP A 47 -16.47 -24.69 -14.43
C TRP A 47 -16.76 -25.94 -15.24
N SER A 48 -16.23 -26.01 -16.46
CA SER A 48 -16.27 -27.26 -17.21
C SER A 48 -15.45 -28.34 -16.47
N THR A 49 -15.73 -29.62 -16.76
CA THR A 49 -14.97 -30.74 -16.20
C THR A 49 -13.48 -30.58 -16.48
N GLU A 50 -13.11 -30.17 -17.70
CA GLU A 50 -11.71 -29.91 -18.08
C GLU A 50 -11.09 -28.77 -17.27
N GLN A 51 -11.81 -27.66 -17.09
CA GLN A 51 -11.32 -26.52 -16.30
C GLN A 51 -11.10 -26.91 -14.83
N SER A 52 -12.02 -27.71 -14.28
CA SER A 52 -11.94 -28.21 -12.91
C SER A 52 -10.72 -29.12 -12.71
N VAL A 53 -10.41 -29.98 -13.69
CA VAL A 53 -9.20 -30.82 -13.67
C VAL A 53 -7.95 -29.94 -13.68
N ILE A 54 -7.86 -28.93 -14.56
CA ILE A 54 -6.71 -28.02 -14.62
C ILE A 54 -6.51 -27.28 -13.28
N ILE A 55 -7.59 -26.75 -12.69
CA ILE A 55 -7.52 -26.05 -11.40
C ILE A 55 -7.01 -27.00 -10.30
N THR A 56 -7.53 -28.22 -10.26
CA THR A 56 -7.17 -29.22 -9.25
C THR A 56 -5.71 -29.65 -9.39
N GLU A 57 -5.22 -29.90 -10.62
CA GLU A 57 -3.81 -30.24 -10.87
C GLU A 57 -2.86 -29.14 -10.39
N HIS A 58 -3.17 -27.87 -10.69
CA HIS A 58 -2.35 -26.74 -10.26
C HIS A 58 -2.41 -26.54 -8.74
N SER A 59 -3.60 -26.70 -8.13
CA SER A 59 -3.76 -26.64 -6.67
C SER A 59 -2.87 -27.66 -5.96
N ASN A 60 -2.95 -28.93 -6.38
CA ASN A 60 -2.14 -30.02 -5.82
C ASN A 60 -0.64 -29.77 -6.00
N TYR A 61 -0.22 -29.23 -7.15
CA TYR A 61 1.18 -28.89 -7.39
C TYR A 61 1.70 -27.81 -6.41
N TYR A 62 0.93 -26.75 -6.18
CA TYR A 62 1.34 -25.68 -5.25
C TYR A 62 1.33 -26.13 -3.79
N GLU A 63 0.38 -26.99 -3.41
CA GLU A 63 0.35 -27.60 -2.09
C GLU A 63 1.61 -28.44 -1.85
N GLN A 64 1.95 -29.33 -2.78
CA GLN A 64 3.18 -30.13 -2.72
C GLN A 64 4.44 -29.26 -2.68
N MET A 65 4.47 -28.18 -3.46
CA MET A 65 5.61 -27.24 -3.46
C MET A 65 5.77 -26.54 -2.10
N THR A 66 4.66 -26.24 -1.43
CA THR A 66 4.68 -25.65 -0.09
C THR A 66 5.24 -26.61 0.94
N LEU A 67 4.87 -27.89 0.86
CA LEU A 67 5.44 -28.95 1.71
C LEU A 67 6.95 -29.11 1.49
N VAL A 68 7.41 -29.12 0.23
CA VAL A 68 8.84 -29.20 -0.09
C VAL A 68 9.62 -28.01 0.45
N LYS A 69 9.08 -26.78 0.34
CA LYS A 69 9.71 -25.59 0.93
C LYS A 69 9.84 -25.69 2.44
N LYS A 70 8.79 -26.20 3.12
CA LYS A 70 8.82 -26.44 4.56
C LYS A 70 9.89 -27.46 4.94
N GLN A 71 9.97 -28.57 4.20
CA GLN A 71 10.99 -29.60 4.39
C GLN A 71 12.41 -29.05 4.19
N ILE A 72 12.66 -28.25 3.15
CA ILE A 72 13.99 -27.62 2.93
C ILE A 72 14.35 -26.70 4.11
N LYS A 73 13.37 -25.95 4.62
CA LYS A 73 13.57 -25.06 5.76
C LYS A 73 13.90 -25.82 7.05
N GLU A 74 13.26 -26.96 7.27
CA GLU A 74 13.45 -27.78 8.47
C GLU A 74 14.73 -28.63 8.41
N SER A 75 15.07 -29.18 7.24
CA SER A 75 16.21 -30.08 7.09
C SER A 75 17.56 -29.37 6.93
N GLY A 76 17.57 -28.09 6.55
CA GLY A 76 18.80 -27.31 6.37
C GLY A 76 19.56 -27.61 5.07
N PRO A 77 20.72 -26.94 4.84
CA PRO A 77 21.42 -26.95 3.55
C PRO A 77 22.11 -28.28 3.22
N ASP A 78 22.48 -29.08 4.23
CA ASP A 78 23.23 -30.33 4.05
C ASP A 78 22.34 -31.55 3.82
N ALA A 79 21.02 -31.38 3.93
CA ALA A 79 20.08 -32.47 3.74
C ALA A 79 20.00 -32.91 2.27
N PRO A 80 19.69 -34.20 2.01
CA PRO A 80 19.43 -34.69 0.67
C PRO A 80 18.35 -33.85 -0.01
N LYS A 81 18.63 -33.43 -1.25
CA LYS A 81 17.72 -32.59 -2.04
C LYS A 81 16.36 -33.29 -2.20
N PRO A 82 15.25 -32.71 -1.70
CA PRO A 82 13.94 -33.32 -1.87
C PRO A 82 13.55 -33.35 -3.36
N SER A 83 12.83 -34.39 -3.76
CA SER A 83 12.29 -34.49 -5.10
C SER A 83 11.27 -33.38 -5.34
N LEU A 84 11.47 -32.58 -6.37
CA LEU A 84 10.54 -31.49 -6.70
C LEU A 84 9.30 -32.08 -7.40
N PRO A 85 8.08 -31.64 -7.03
CA PRO A 85 6.87 -32.08 -7.71
C PRO A 85 6.92 -31.65 -9.18
N LYS A 86 6.37 -32.49 -10.05
CA LYS A 86 6.32 -32.20 -11.49
C LYS A 86 5.26 -31.13 -11.75
N ARG A 87 5.63 -30.10 -12.50
CA ARG A 87 4.69 -29.07 -12.93
C ARG A 87 3.60 -29.69 -13.83
N PRO A 88 2.31 -29.35 -13.62
CA PRO A 88 1.25 -29.79 -14.52
C PRO A 88 1.54 -29.39 -15.97
N LYS A 89 1.17 -30.25 -16.93
CA LYS A 89 1.34 -29.97 -18.37
C LYS A 89 0.33 -28.93 -18.86
N SER A 90 -0.81 -28.84 -18.20
CA SER A 90 -1.87 -27.87 -18.47
C SER A 90 -1.39 -26.44 -18.12
N LYS A 91 -1.74 -25.45 -18.95
CA LYS A 91 -1.43 -24.04 -18.69
C LYS A 91 -2.66 -23.36 -18.08
N LEU A 92 -2.51 -22.64 -16.97
CA LEU A 92 -3.62 -21.86 -16.39
C LEU A 92 -4.17 -20.82 -17.38
N ASP A 93 -3.35 -20.32 -18.29
CA ASP A 93 -3.76 -19.36 -19.33
C ASP A 93 -4.93 -19.86 -20.19
N SER A 94 -5.08 -21.18 -20.37
CA SER A 94 -6.20 -21.74 -21.15
C SER A 94 -7.55 -21.54 -20.47
N LEU A 95 -7.58 -21.34 -19.15
CA LEU A 95 -8.81 -21.04 -18.39
C LEU A 95 -9.34 -19.63 -18.66
N PHE A 96 -8.50 -18.71 -19.12
CA PHE A 96 -8.85 -17.29 -19.29
C PHE A 96 -9.17 -16.93 -20.75
N THR A 97 -9.91 -17.82 -21.42
CA THR A 97 -10.13 -17.85 -22.89
C THR A 97 -10.84 -16.62 -23.48
N GLN A 98 -11.22 -15.63 -22.67
CA GLN A 98 -11.91 -14.41 -23.13
C GLN A 98 -11.26 -13.09 -22.72
N ALA A 99 -10.06 -13.08 -22.14
CA ALA A 99 -9.29 -11.85 -22.08
C ALA A 99 -8.75 -11.54 -23.49
N LYS A 100 -9.63 -11.06 -24.41
CA LYS A 100 -9.23 -10.29 -25.60
C LYS A 100 -8.03 -9.49 -25.18
N LYS A 101 -6.89 -9.62 -25.85
CA LYS A 101 -5.62 -8.92 -25.55
C LYS A 101 -5.93 -7.44 -25.26
N ARG A 102 -6.30 -7.11 -24.02
CA ARG A 102 -6.41 -5.75 -23.54
C ARG A 102 -4.95 -5.37 -23.53
N LYS A 103 -4.56 -4.49 -24.47
CA LYS A 103 -3.21 -3.90 -24.57
C LYS A 103 -2.64 -3.87 -23.17
N HIS A 104 -1.60 -4.67 -22.92
CA HIS A 104 -1.02 -4.90 -21.60
C HIS A 104 -1.29 -3.71 -20.68
N LEU A 105 -2.33 -3.81 -19.84
CA LEU A 105 -2.34 -3.06 -18.60
C LEU A 105 -1.26 -3.77 -17.79
N THR A 106 -0.01 -3.40 -18.08
CA THR A 106 1.09 -3.72 -17.21
C THR A 106 0.65 -3.33 -15.81
N PRO A 107 0.96 -4.13 -14.78
CA PRO A 107 0.78 -3.75 -13.37
C PRO A 107 1.53 -2.46 -12.97
N ARG A 108 2.05 -1.67 -13.92
CA ARG A 108 2.64 -0.35 -13.72
C ARG A 108 1.72 0.64 -12.99
N ASN A 109 0.43 0.35 -12.85
CA ASN A 109 -0.53 1.21 -12.15
C ASN A 109 -1.01 0.66 -10.80
N SER A 110 -0.63 -0.56 -10.39
CA SER A 110 -0.76 -0.97 -8.98
C SER A 110 0.51 -0.54 -8.28
N MET A 111 0.51 0.70 -7.81
CA MET A 111 1.59 1.33 -7.07
C MET A 111 1.69 0.68 -5.69
N ILE A 112 2.30 -0.49 -5.62
CA ILE A 112 2.79 -1.06 -4.36
C ILE A 112 4.13 -0.35 -4.12
N ILE A 113 4.11 0.66 -3.26
CA ILE A 113 5.32 1.38 -2.88
C ILE A 113 6.00 0.54 -1.81
N PHE A 114 7.04 -0.19 -2.19
CA PHE A 114 8.01 -0.67 -1.21
C PHE A 114 8.98 0.49 -1.01
N VAL A 115 9.09 1.02 0.22
CA VAL A 115 10.14 1.99 0.57
C VAL A 115 11.19 1.26 1.40
N PRO A 116 12.12 0.52 0.77
CA PRO A 116 13.27 0.01 1.50
C PRO A 116 14.18 1.18 1.90
N ASN A 117 14.63 1.21 3.16
CA ASN A 117 15.68 2.10 3.69
C ASN A 117 15.40 3.62 3.74
N VAL A 118 14.59 4.06 4.70
CA VAL A 118 14.53 5.48 5.13
C VAL A 118 15.10 5.71 6.55
N ASP A 119 16.00 4.84 7.00
CA ASP A 119 16.56 4.92 8.37
C ASP A 119 17.28 6.24 8.66
N HIS A 120 17.73 6.95 7.61
CA HIS A 120 18.49 8.19 7.75
C HIS A 120 17.64 9.47 7.81
N CYS A 121 16.33 9.40 7.58
CA CYS A 121 15.46 10.58 7.65
C CYS A 121 14.73 10.72 8.99
N GLY A 122 14.91 9.79 9.94
CA GLY A 122 14.15 9.78 11.21
C GLY A 122 12.64 9.56 11.00
N ILE A 123 12.24 8.94 9.89
CA ILE A 123 10.83 8.73 9.53
C ILE A 123 10.51 7.24 9.71
N ASP A 124 9.53 6.94 10.55
CA ASP A 124 9.17 5.59 10.97
C ASP A 124 8.78 4.68 9.78
N LYS A 125 9.47 3.54 9.67
CA LYS A 125 9.30 2.52 8.61
C LYS A 125 7.93 1.86 8.62
N LYS A 126 7.20 1.91 9.73
CA LYS A 126 5.92 1.20 9.91
C LYS A 126 4.77 1.76 9.05
N PHE A 127 4.89 2.99 8.56
CA PHE A 127 3.74 3.75 8.06
C PHE A 127 3.15 3.28 6.70
N LEU A 128 3.82 2.41 5.95
CA LEU A 128 3.40 2.05 4.58
C LEU A 128 3.22 0.55 4.31
N VAL A 129 3.80 -0.32 5.15
CA VAL A 129 3.98 -1.75 4.79
C VAL A 129 2.93 -2.66 5.44
N GLU A 130 2.48 -2.37 6.67
CA GLU A 130 1.58 -3.27 7.40
C GLU A 130 0.13 -3.24 6.86
N ASP A 131 -0.36 -2.10 6.39
CA ASP A 131 -1.76 -1.93 5.97
C ASP A 131 -2.11 -2.49 4.58
N VAL A 132 -1.14 -2.89 3.75
CA VAL A 132 -1.43 -3.28 2.34
C VAL A 132 -1.24 -4.78 2.10
N TRP A 133 -0.34 -5.43 2.83
CA TRP A 133 0.03 -6.83 2.58
C TRP A 133 -0.91 -7.86 3.22
N ASN A 134 -1.55 -7.54 4.35
CA ASN A 134 -2.40 -8.50 5.08
C ASN A 134 -3.87 -8.52 4.64
N ILE A 135 -4.24 -7.79 3.58
CA ILE A 135 -5.66 -7.46 3.33
C ILE A 135 -6.24 -8.02 2.02
N GLN A 136 -5.46 -8.78 1.25
CA GLN A 136 -6.00 -9.49 0.08
C GLN A 136 -6.96 -10.60 0.53
N GLY A 137 -8.27 -10.30 0.50
CA GLY A 137 -9.36 -11.23 0.77
C GLY A 137 -10.38 -10.75 1.82
N ILE A 138 -10.08 -9.69 2.58
CA ILE A 138 -10.91 -9.27 3.74
C ILE A 138 -11.69 -7.97 3.47
N LEU A 139 -11.18 -7.07 2.64
CA LEU A 139 -11.81 -5.78 2.38
C LEU A 139 -12.57 -5.73 1.05
N SER A 140 -13.65 -4.94 1.03
CA SER A 140 -14.31 -4.57 -0.20
C SER A 140 -13.37 -3.76 -1.10
N THR A 141 -13.60 -3.79 -2.42
CA THR A 141 -12.86 -2.97 -3.40
C THR A 141 -12.81 -1.49 -3.01
N GLU A 142 -13.88 -0.97 -2.41
CA GLU A 142 -13.98 0.43 -1.96
C GLU A 142 -13.06 0.72 -0.76
N GLN A 143 -13.03 -0.17 0.22
CA GLN A 143 -12.15 -0.08 1.39
C GLN A 143 -10.67 -0.14 0.98
N LEU A 144 -10.31 -1.08 0.10
CA LEU A 144 -8.95 -1.19 -0.43
C LEU A 144 -8.52 0.09 -1.17
N LEU A 145 -9.40 0.65 -2.01
CA LEU A 145 -9.10 1.89 -2.71
C LEU A 145 -8.96 3.07 -1.74
N ASN A 146 -9.75 3.15 -0.67
CA ASN A 146 -9.61 4.18 0.36
C ASN A 146 -8.26 4.09 1.09
N ILE A 147 -7.79 2.88 1.41
CA ILE A 147 -6.47 2.66 2.01
C ILE A 147 -5.37 3.12 1.06
N LEU A 148 -5.42 2.69 -0.22
CA LEU A 148 -4.44 3.10 -1.23
C LEU A 148 -4.41 4.63 -1.44
N ARG A 149 -5.56 5.31 -1.33
CA ARG A 149 -5.65 6.78 -1.45
C ARG A 149 -5.07 7.50 -0.24
N ARG A 150 -5.38 7.02 0.97
CA ARG A 150 -4.76 7.54 2.21
C ARG A 150 -3.25 7.38 2.15
N ALA A 151 -2.78 6.19 1.77
CA ALA A 151 -1.37 5.90 1.56
C ALA A 151 -0.74 6.83 0.51
N ALA A 152 -1.42 7.09 -0.62
CA ALA A 152 -0.91 8.01 -1.64
C ALA A 152 -0.77 9.46 -1.14
N ARG A 153 -1.73 9.95 -0.35
CA ARG A 153 -1.68 11.30 0.24
C ARG A 153 -0.55 11.38 1.28
N GLN A 154 -0.50 10.44 2.20
CA GLN A 154 0.53 10.35 3.23
C GLN A 154 1.92 10.21 2.61
N PHE A 155 2.07 9.40 1.56
CA PHE A 155 3.31 9.27 0.82
C PHE A 155 3.68 10.56 0.08
N GLY A 156 2.69 11.28 -0.46
CA GLY A 156 2.91 12.63 -1.01
C GLY A 156 3.48 13.60 0.03
N ALA A 157 2.93 13.61 1.25
CA ALA A 157 3.41 14.45 2.35
C ALA A 157 4.82 14.05 2.81
N PHE A 158 5.07 12.73 2.90
CA PHE A 158 6.39 12.17 3.14
C PHE A 158 7.42 12.68 2.12
N LEU A 159 7.10 12.60 0.82
CA LEU A 159 7.98 13.08 -0.24
C LEU A 159 8.25 14.59 -0.16
N VAL A 160 7.32 15.40 0.37
CA VAL A 160 7.55 16.84 0.60
C VAL A 160 8.64 17.02 1.65
N ARG A 161 8.55 16.32 2.80
CA ARG A 161 9.53 16.39 3.89
C ARG A 161 10.91 15.87 3.45
N VAL A 162 10.94 14.70 2.83
CA VAL A 162 12.19 14.08 2.35
C VAL A 162 12.90 14.96 1.32
N LYS A 163 12.15 15.63 0.44
CA LYS A 163 12.76 16.55 -0.52
C LYS A 163 13.38 17.77 0.18
N ALA A 164 12.69 18.35 1.16
CA ALA A 164 13.24 19.48 1.92
C ALA A 164 14.53 19.09 2.65
N TRP A 165 14.56 17.91 3.29
CA TRP A 165 15.77 17.34 3.88
C TRP A 165 16.87 17.13 2.84
N HIS A 166 16.54 16.57 1.68
CA HIS A 166 17.52 16.37 0.62
C HIS A 166 18.10 17.70 0.11
N GLU A 167 17.27 18.72 -0.07
CA GLU A 167 17.72 20.06 -0.49
C GLU A 167 18.68 20.67 0.53
N ASP A 168 18.36 20.61 1.83
CA ASP A 168 19.26 21.04 2.92
C ASP A 168 20.61 20.29 2.91
N LYS A 169 20.59 18.97 2.69
CA LYS A 169 21.80 18.14 2.63
C LYS A 169 22.62 18.37 1.37
N TYR A 170 21.95 18.65 0.25
CA TYR A 170 22.60 19.02 -1.00
C TYR A 170 23.31 20.37 -0.87
N ASP A 171 22.66 21.37 -0.27
CA ASP A 171 23.23 22.70 -0.06
C ASP A 171 24.44 22.67 0.89
N LYS A 172 24.45 21.75 1.86
CA LYS A 172 25.60 21.49 2.76
C LYS A 172 26.72 20.66 2.13
N ASN A 173 26.59 20.26 0.87
CA ASN A 173 27.50 19.34 0.16
C ASN A 173 27.66 17.96 0.84
N GLU A 174 26.71 17.56 1.69
CA GLU A 174 26.70 16.22 2.31
C GLU A 174 26.22 15.15 1.33
N ILE A 175 25.33 15.52 0.41
CA ILE A 175 24.83 14.68 -0.68
C ILE A 175 25.21 15.35 -2.01
N LYS A 176 25.79 14.56 -2.93
CA LYS A 176 26.20 15.06 -4.26
C LYS A 176 25.25 14.65 -5.39
N GLU A 177 24.45 13.61 -5.17
CA GLU A 177 23.51 13.14 -6.18
C GLU A 177 22.32 14.10 -6.33
N SER A 178 21.74 14.14 -7.54
CA SER A 178 20.55 14.94 -7.77
C SER A 178 19.33 14.28 -7.13
N TRP A 179 18.29 15.06 -6.80
CA TRP A 179 17.04 14.53 -6.26
C TRP A 179 16.43 13.39 -7.10
N ARG A 180 16.56 13.48 -8.44
CA ARG A 180 16.07 12.44 -9.35
C ARG A 180 16.83 11.14 -9.16
N ASP A 181 18.15 11.21 -9.04
CA ASP A 181 19.01 10.05 -8.88
C ASP A 181 18.80 9.43 -7.50
N TRP A 182 18.73 10.27 -6.45
CA TRP A 182 18.41 9.83 -5.09
C TRP A 182 17.09 9.05 -5.04
N LEU A 183 16.02 9.54 -5.66
CA LEU A 183 14.73 8.84 -5.72
C LEU A 183 14.83 7.49 -6.42
N LYS A 184 15.61 7.42 -7.49
CA LYS A 184 15.78 6.20 -8.27
C LYS A 184 16.61 5.15 -7.53
N THR A 185 17.66 5.59 -6.83
CA THR A 185 18.57 4.72 -6.07
C THR A 185 17.94 4.22 -4.77
N ASN A 186 17.25 5.10 -4.03
CA ASN A 186 16.80 4.80 -2.66
C ASN A 186 15.36 4.29 -2.59
N ILE A 187 14.47 4.72 -3.49
CA ILE A 187 13.03 4.39 -3.43
C ILE A 187 12.55 3.67 -4.71
N ASP A 188 13.44 3.48 -5.69
CA ASP A 188 13.08 3.01 -7.05
C ASP A 188 11.88 3.77 -7.66
N TYR A 189 11.85 5.08 -7.43
CA TYR A 189 10.68 5.89 -7.75
C TYR A 189 10.99 6.95 -8.80
N SER A 190 10.04 7.17 -9.73
CA SER A 190 10.24 8.18 -10.78
C SER A 190 9.98 9.60 -10.25
N ASP A 191 10.87 10.55 -10.56
CA ASP A 191 10.70 11.95 -10.15
C ASP A 191 9.38 12.57 -10.65
N ARG A 192 8.92 12.19 -11.85
CA ARG A 192 7.64 12.67 -12.40
C ARG A 192 6.46 12.29 -11.49
N HIS A 193 6.41 11.05 -11.01
CA HIS A 193 5.34 10.61 -10.10
C HIS A 193 5.52 11.22 -8.71
N ALA A 194 6.76 11.30 -8.21
CA ALA A 194 7.04 11.92 -6.92
C ALA A 194 6.55 13.36 -6.88
N ARG A 195 6.84 14.13 -7.94
CA ARG A 195 6.38 15.51 -8.08
C ARG A 195 4.86 15.62 -8.09
N ARG A 196 4.17 14.73 -8.79
CA ARG A 196 2.71 14.69 -8.82
C ARG A 196 2.13 14.47 -7.42
N LEU A 197 2.66 13.51 -6.68
CA LEU A 197 2.19 13.19 -5.32
C LEU A 197 2.50 14.32 -4.32
N ARG A 198 3.67 14.95 -4.43
CA ARG A 198 4.01 16.14 -3.64
C ARG A 198 3.03 17.29 -3.91
N ASN A 199 2.73 17.58 -5.18
CA ASN A 199 1.78 18.62 -5.54
C ASN A 199 0.37 18.29 -5.06
N LEU A 200 -0.07 17.05 -5.24
CA LEU A 200 -1.36 16.57 -4.75
C LEU A 200 -1.47 16.74 -3.24
N SER A 201 -0.43 16.33 -2.50
CA SER A 201 -0.41 16.46 -1.04
C SER A 201 -0.52 17.90 -0.58
N ARG A 202 0.18 18.83 -1.24
CA ARG A 202 0.12 20.27 -0.90
C ARG A 202 -1.26 20.87 -1.18
N VAL A 203 -1.85 20.57 -2.34
CA VAL A 203 -3.18 21.08 -2.69
C VAL A 203 -4.26 20.55 -1.76
N LEU A 204 -4.13 19.29 -1.33
CA LEU A 204 -5.08 18.64 -0.43
C LEU A 204 -4.72 18.79 1.05
N GLU A 205 -3.67 19.54 1.37
CA GLU A 205 -3.29 19.84 2.75
C GLU A 205 -4.38 20.70 3.39
N GLY A 206 -4.84 20.33 4.59
CA GLY A 206 -5.97 21.00 5.24
C GLY A 206 -7.37 20.59 4.73
N TYR A 207 -7.48 19.73 3.73
CA TYR A 207 -8.77 19.28 3.17
C TYR A 207 -8.98 17.76 3.34
N PRO A 208 -9.18 17.26 4.57
CA PRO A 208 -9.22 15.82 4.84
C PRO A 208 -10.34 15.07 4.11
N ARG A 209 -11.47 15.74 3.86
CA ARG A 209 -12.63 15.13 3.21
C ARG A 209 -12.40 14.74 1.75
N PHE A 210 -11.40 15.32 1.08
CA PHE A 210 -10.99 14.89 -0.26
C PHE A 210 -10.56 13.42 -0.32
N GLY A 211 -10.13 12.84 0.80
CA GLY A 211 -9.84 11.41 0.89
C GLY A 211 -11.03 10.50 0.59
N LEU A 212 -12.27 11.01 0.67
CA LEU A 212 -13.50 10.26 0.43
C LEU A 212 -13.92 10.19 -1.05
N VAL A 213 -13.50 11.14 -1.89
CA VAL A 213 -13.98 11.27 -3.30
C VAL A 213 -13.56 10.09 -4.18
N GLY A 214 -12.62 9.31 -3.68
CA GLY A 214 -12.31 8.04 -4.28
C GLY A 214 -11.58 8.11 -5.64
N LEU A 215 -10.94 9.23 -5.94
CA LEU A 215 -10.32 9.42 -7.24
C LEU A 215 -8.96 8.70 -7.32
N PRO A 216 -8.65 8.01 -8.43
CA PRO A 216 -7.34 7.42 -8.63
C PRO A 216 -6.27 8.51 -8.81
N VAL A 217 -5.02 8.26 -8.38
CA VAL A 217 -3.90 9.22 -8.51
C VAL A 217 -3.70 9.70 -9.95
N SER A 218 -4.00 8.85 -10.93
CA SER A 218 -3.94 9.18 -12.36
C SER A 218 -4.91 10.29 -12.78
N TYR A 219 -5.99 10.51 -12.03
CA TYR A 219 -6.96 11.58 -12.26
C TYR A 219 -6.36 12.96 -11.99
N PHE A 220 -5.45 13.07 -11.02
CA PHE A 220 -4.81 14.31 -10.60
C PHE A 220 -3.68 14.72 -11.56
N THR A 221 -4.09 15.04 -12.79
CA THR A 221 -3.23 15.71 -13.78
C THR A 221 -2.99 17.17 -13.37
N ALA A 222 -1.99 17.82 -13.98
CA ALA A 222 -1.68 19.22 -13.68
C ALA A 222 -2.89 20.15 -13.90
N GLY A 223 -3.67 19.93 -14.97
CA GLY A 223 -4.90 20.67 -15.22
C GLY A 223 -5.94 20.45 -14.11
N LYS A 224 -6.17 19.19 -13.72
CA LYS A 224 -7.14 18.87 -12.65
C LYS A 224 -6.74 19.42 -11.29
N LEU A 225 -5.45 19.45 -10.96
CA LEU A 225 -4.96 20.11 -9.75
C LEU A 225 -5.22 21.62 -9.78
N LYS A 226 -5.09 22.27 -10.94
CA LYS A 226 -5.45 23.68 -11.10
C LYS A 226 -6.95 23.89 -10.88
N ASP A 227 -7.80 23.08 -11.51
CA ASP A 227 -9.26 23.14 -11.33
C ASP A 227 -9.64 22.98 -9.85
N ILE A 228 -9.02 22.02 -9.15
CA ILE A 228 -9.25 21.80 -7.71
C ILE A 228 -8.77 23.01 -6.89
N THR A 229 -7.62 23.59 -7.22
CA THR A 229 -7.10 24.77 -6.52
C THR A 229 -8.03 25.97 -6.69
N GLU A 230 -8.57 26.17 -7.90
CA GLU A 230 -9.53 27.23 -8.20
C GLU A 230 -10.86 27.01 -7.47
N MET A 231 -11.37 25.78 -7.47
CA MET A 231 -12.55 25.41 -6.68
C MET A 231 -12.35 25.66 -5.19
N LEU A 232 -11.18 25.28 -4.64
CA LEU A 232 -10.81 25.51 -3.25
C LEU A 232 -10.50 26.97 -2.91
N SER A 233 -10.39 27.86 -3.91
CA SER A 233 -10.29 29.30 -3.68
C SER A 233 -11.64 29.92 -3.30
N ASN A 234 -12.75 29.24 -3.58
CA ASN A 234 -14.06 29.63 -3.09
C ASN A 234 -14.25 29.15 -1.62
N PRO A 235 -14.60 30.05 -0.69
CA PRO A 235 -14.66 29.75 0.73
C PRO A 235 -15.71 28.69 1.10
N GLU A 236 -16.86 28.66 0.41
CA GLU A 236 -17.93 27.70 0.69
C GLU A 236 -17.49 26.27 0.37
N TYR A 237 -16.87 26.06 -0.79
CA TYR A 237 -16.28 24.77 -1.14
C TYR A 237 -15.13 24.42 -0.20
N ALA A 238 -14.23 25.37 0.09
CA ALA A 238 -13.11 25.15 0.98
C ALA A 238 -13.57 24.70 2.37
N GLU A 239 -14.59 25.34 2.94
CA GLU A 239 -15.17 25.00 4.23
C GLU A 239 -15.74 23.58 4.24
N TYR A 240 -16.53 23.21 3.22
CA TYR A 240 -17.06 21.86 3.08
C TYR A 240 -15.96 20.79 3.08
N TRP A 241 -14.83 21.05 2.40
CA TRP A 241 -13.71 20.12 2.29
C TRP A 241 -12.78 20.08 3.51
N ARG A 242 -12.78 21.15 4.33
CA ARG A 242 -12.04 21.20 5.62
C ARG A 242 -12.70 20.38 6.71
N GLN A 243 -13.99 20.07 6.59
CA GLN A 243 -14.71 19.30 7.60
C GLN A 243 -13.99 17.98 7.91
N PRO A 244 -13.93 17.57 9.19
CA PRO A 244 -13.30 16.30 9.58
C PRO A 244 -13.99 15.13 8.89
N LEU A 245 -13.26 14.03 8.70
CA LEU A 245 -13.86 12.80 8.19
C LEU A 245 -15.01 12.39 9.13
N PRO A 246 -16.18 12.00 8.59
CA PRO A 246 -17.25 11.48 9.43
C PRO A 246 -16.67 10.32 10.23
N ALA A 247 -16.90 10.31 11.54
CA ALA A 247 -16.52 9.16 12.35
C ALA A 247 -17.15 7.94 11.70
N THR A 248 -16.34 6.95 11.33
CA THR A 248 -16.85 5.63 10.94
C THR A 248 -17.56 5.08 12.16
N THR A 249 -18.87 5.32 12.26
CA THR A 249 -19.74 4.66 13.21
C THR A 249 -19.72 3.19 12.84
N ASN A 250 -18.82 2.45 13.47
CA ASN A 250 -18.81 0.99 13.49
C ASN A 250 -19.99 0.51 14.34
N GLU A 251 -21.20 0.97 14.00
CA GLU A 251 -22.42 0.41 14.54
C GLU A 251 -22.49 -1.01 14.00
N THR A 252 -21.96 -1.92 14.82
CA THR A 252 -22.10 -3.35 14.62
C THR A 252 -23.61 -3.59 14.58
N PRO A 253 -24.18 -4.08 13.46
CA PRO A 253 -25.60 -4.33 13.41
C PRO A 253 -25.93 -5.27 14.56
N GLN A 254 -26.68 -4.78 15.55
CA GLN A 254 -27.19 -5.62 16.62
C GLN A 254 -28.12 -6.62 15.94
N SER A 255 -27.66 -7.87 15.84
CA SER A 255 -28.49 -8.98 15.38
C SER A 255 -29.65 -9.12 16.36
N GLN A 256 -30.85 -8.78 15.91
CA GLN A 256 -32.10 -9.20 16.53
C GLN A 256 -32.40 -10.66 16.18
#